data_AF-A0A1F9L3Z9-F1
#
_entry.id   AF-A0A1F9L3Z9-F1
#
_cell.length_a   1.000
_cell.length_b   1.000
_cell.length_c   1.000
_cell.angle_alpha   90.00
_cell.angle_beta   90.00
_cell.angle_gamma   90.00
#
_symmetry.space_group_name_H-M   'P 1'
#
loop_
_entity.id
_entity.type
_entity.pdbx_description
1 polymer ?
#
loop_
_entity_poly.entity_id
_entity_poly.type
_entity_poly.pdbx_seq_one_letter_code
_entity_poly.pdbx_strand_id
1 'polypeptide(L)' 'MHTILNRIDRLMMAITFAEANESELARECLGNQKPKQNKQAEQTIRIPDGQILPNQTTH' A
#
# COMPACT_ATOMS: atom_id res chain seq x y z
N MET A 1 -14.00 13.60 12.73
CA MET A 1 -14.77 12.44 12.25
C MET A 1 -14.34 11.20 13.04
N HIS A 2 -15.32 10.37 13.44
CA HIS A 2 -15.32 9.47 14.61
C HIS A 2 -14.20 8.40 14.63
N THR A 3 -13.08 8.67 15.31
CA THR A 3 -11.91 7.76 15.44
C THR A 3 -12.26 6.39 16.02
N ILE A 4 -13.34 6.32 16.80
CA ILE A 4 -13.85 5.10 17.42
C ILE A 4 -14.44 4.15 16.37
N LEU A 5 -15.22 4.66 15.40
CA LEU A 5 -15.83 3.82 14.35
C LEU A 5 -14.74 3.17 13.49
N ASN A 6 -13.75 3.94 13.07
CA ASN A 6 -12.62 3.42 12.30
C ASN A 6 -11.79 2.36 13.07
N ARG A 7 -11.73 2.43 14.41
CA ARG A 7 -11.07 1.39 15.22
C ARG A 7 -11.89 0.10 15.27
N ILE A 8 -13.22 0.22 15.35
CA ILE A 8 -14.13 -0.93 15.35
C ILE A 8 -14.08 -1.63 13.99
N ASP A 9 -14.10 -0.89 12.89
CA ASP A 9 -14.00 -1.46 11.53
C ASP A 9 -12.70 -2.26 11.34
N ARG A 10 -11.57 -1.69 11.78
CA ARG A 10 -10.26 -2.36 11.74
C ARG A 10 -10.21 -3.61 12.61
N LEU A 11 -10.86 -3.58 13.77
CA LEU A 11 -10.95 -4.74 14.66
C LEU A 11 -11.77 -5.86 14.02
N MET A 12 -12.95 -5.53 13.47
CA MET A 12 -13.79 -6.50 12.78
C MET A 12 -13.05 -7.15 11.61
N MET A 13 -12.34 -6.34 10.82
CA MET A 13 -11.53 -6.84 9.71
C MET A 13 -10.37 -7.74 10.19
N ALA A 14 -9.71 -7.38 11.29
CA ALA A 14 -8.67 -8.21 11.89
C ALA A 14 -9.21 -9.58 12.35
N ILE A 15 -10.43 -9.62 12.89
CA ILE A 15 -11.10 -10.87 13.29
C ILE A 15 -11.36 -11.76 12.07
N THR A 16 -11.90 -11.21 10.98
CA THR A 16 -12.11 -11.98 9.72
C THR A 16 -10.82 -12.62 9.22
N PHE A 17 -9.71 -11.88 9.21
CA PHE A 17 -8.41 -12.44 8.81
C PHE A 17 -7.91 -13.52 9.77
N ALA A 18 -8.11 -13.34 11.08
CA ALA A 18 -7.71 -14.35 12.06
C ALA A 18 -8.51 -15.66 11.89
N GLU A 19 -9.81 -15.57 11.61
CA GLU A 19 -10.69 -16.71 11.33
C GLU A 19 -10.28 -17.46 10.04
N ALA A 20 -9.77 -16.73 9.04
CA ALA A 20 -9.22 -17.30 7.81
C ALA A 20 -7.79 -17.87 7.96
N ASN A 21 -7.24 -17.93 9.19
CA ASN A 21 -5.86 -18.32 9.48
C ASN A 21 -4.79 -17.35 8.89
N GLU A 22 -5.18 -16.13 8.52
CA GLU A 22 -4.32 -15.06 8.00
C GLU A 22 -3.84 -14.15 9.13
N SER A 23 -3.07 -14.73 10.06
CA SER A 23 -2.63 -14.06 11.28
C SER A 23 -1.73 -12.83 11.06
N GLU A 24 -1.02 -12.76 9.93
CA GLU A 24 -0.17 -11.62 9.57
C GLU A 24 -1.01 -10.39 9.19
N LEU A 25 -2.02 -10.58 8.34
CA LEU A 25 -2.95 -9.54 7.89
C LEU A 25 -3.85 -9.04 9.03
N ALA A 26 -4.25 -9.93 9.94
CA ALA A 26 -4.97 -9.56 11.16
C ALA A 26 -4.16 -8.55 12.01
N ARG A 27 -2.85 -8.74 12.11
CA ARG A 27 -1.95 -7.85 12.88
C ARG A 27 -1.69 -6.52 12.19
N GLU A 28 -1.70 -6.50 10.86
CA GLU A 28 -1.61 -5.27 10.05
C GLU A 28 -2.83 -4.37 10.23
N CYS A 29 -4.03 -4.96 10.25
CA CYS A 29 -5.28 -4.24 10.46
C CYS A 29 -5.31 -3.50 11.81
N LEU A 30 -4.71 -4.09 12.85
CA LEU A 30 -4.61 -3.51 14.19
C LEU A 30 -3.54 -2.42 14.32
N GLY A 31 -2.73 -2.17 13.27
CA GLY A 31 -1.70 -1.12 13.27
C GLY A 31 -0.51 -1.41 14.19
N ASN A 32 -0.34 -2.66 14.65
CA ASN A 32 0.72 -3.07 15.57
C ASN A 32 2.08 -3.33 14.89
N GLN A 33 2.19 -3.08 13.59
CA GLN A 33 3.49 -3.02 12.97
C GLN A 33 4.13 -1.69 13.36
N LYS A 34 5.18 -1.76 14.19
CA LYS A 34 6.21 -0.71 14.24
C LYS A 34 6.43 -0.29 12.79
N PRO A 35 6.36 1.00 12.42
CA PRO A 35 6.61 1.38 11.05
C PRO A 35 7.98 0.81 10.70
N LYS A 36 8.01 -0.21 9.83
CA LYS A 36 9.24 -0.55 9.12
C LYS A 36 9.50 0.72 8.32
N GLN A 37 10.31 1.62 8.88
CA GLN A 37 11.06 2.58 8.09
C GLN A 37 11.91 1.75 7.13
N ASN A 38 11.35 1.34 6.00
CA ASN A 38 12.09 1.09 4.78
C ASN A 38 11.14 0.71 3.64
N LYS A 39 11.12 1.62 2.66
CA LYS A 39 11.10 1.32 1.22
C LYS A 39 9.91 0.52 0.72
N GLN A 40 8.80 1.22 0.47
CA GLN A 40 8.05 1.14 -0.80
C GLN A 40 6.83 2.07 -0.74
N ALA A 41 7.11 3.37 -0.74
CA ALA A 41 6.19 4.36 -1.30
C ALA A 41 7.01 5.45 -1.98
N GLU A 42 8.13 5.07 -2.60
CA GLU A 42 8.58 5.80 -3.79
C GLU A 42 7.78 5.19 -4.96
N GLN A 43 6.48 5.47 -4.96
CA GLN A 43 5.70 5.52 -6.19
C GLN A 43 6.10 6.79 -6.95
N THR A 44 7.40 7.02 -7.13
CA THR A 44 7.87 7.77 -8.28
C THR A 44 7.72 6.78 -9.42
N ILE A 45 6.68 6.99 -10.21
CA ILE A 45 6.66 6.61 -11.63
C ILE A 45 7.86 7.33 -12.25
N ARG A 46 9.03 6.72 -12.10
CA ARG A 46 10.27 7.13 -12.72
C ARG A 46 10.20 6.45 -14.06
N ILE A 47 9.65 7.15 -15.04
CA ILE A 47 9.80 6.81 -16.46
C ILE A 47 11.32 6.87 -16.69
N PRO A 48 12.02 5.73 -16.82
CA PRO A 48 13.44 5.73 -17.11
C PRO A 48 13.54 5.55 -18.61
N ASP A 49 13.31 6.64 -19.34
CA ASP A 49 14.07 6.95 -20.54
C ASP A 49 13.51 8.22 -21.16
N GLY A 50 14.31 9.29 -21.09
CA GLY A 50 14.15 10.45 -21.96
C GLY A 50 14.51 10.12 -23.40
N GLN A 51 13.84 9.14 -24.00
CA GLN A 51 13.91 8.91 -25.45
C GLN A 51 12.84 9.75 -26.13
N ILE A 52 13.26 10.96 -26.51
CA ILE A 52 12.60 11.71 -27.58
C ILE A 52 12.78 10.85 -28.84
N LEU A 53 11.67 10.34 -29.37
CA LEU A 53 11.65 9.68 -30.68
C LEU A 53 12.18 10.68 -31.73
N PRO A 54 13.25 10.40 -32.47
CA PRO A 54 13.60 11.22 -33.62
C PRO A 54 12.53 10.96 -34.68
N ASN A 55 11.62 11.91 -34.90
CA ASN A 55 10.73 11.90 -36.05
C ASN A 55 11.54 12.25 -37.32
N GLN A 56 12.44 11.36 -37.71
CA GLN A 56 12.95 11.36 -39.07
C GLN A 56 11.84 10.82 -39.98
N THR A 57 11.05 11.73 -40.55
CA THR A 57 10.51 11.53 -41.90
C THR A 57 10.79 12.77 -42.73
N THR A 58 11.90 12.67 -43.45
CA THR A 58 12.23 13.36 -44.68
C THR A 58 11.17 13.08 -45.76
N HIS A 59 10.57 14.13 -46.33
CA HIS A 59 10.53 14.48 -47.77
C HIS A 59 9.38 15.44 -48.08
#